data_AF-A0ABD2Z1A0-F1
#
_entry.id   AF-A0ABD2Z1A0-F1
#
_cell.length_a   1.000
_cell.length_b   1.000
_cell.length_c   1.000
_cell.angle_alpha   90.00
_cell.angle_beta   90.00
_cell.angle_gamma   90.00
#
_symmetry.space_group_name_H-M   'P 1'
#
loop_
_entity.id
_entity.type
_entity.pdbx_description
1 polymer ?
#
loop_
_entity_poly.entity_id
_entity_poly.type
_entity_poly.pdbx_seq_one_letter_code
_entity_poly.pdbx_strand_id
1 'polypeptide(L)'
;MQTKKLVSMSSRTGRDLQRYNVEGCRQVVGCIPYRFKKNYNASSLHGTLINELEFLLISSQKSPRLMFPKGGWELDETIEEAAIRETIEEAGVLGVVESKLGVWTFKSKSQDTFHEGHMLTFRVSEELDCWPEKDVRQRVWLTAEAARSVCTHEWMKEALDCFLEKEISGRLRNQEPPRTGRLALNGQEEEVNCSVLIRSLCLPLSPCSTEESRIGRVTQGEEVVISLPC
;
A
#
# COMPACT_ATOMS: atom_id res chain seq x y z
N MET A 1 -30.46 -10.36 -12.27
CA MET A 1 -29.87 -11.44 -11.46
C MET A 1 -28.38 -11.16 -11.37
N GLN A 2 -27.87 -10.76 -10.20
CA GLN A 2 -26.42 -10.64 -9.99
C GLN A 2 -25.87 -12.05 -9.83
N THR A 3 -25.09 -12.52 -10.80
CA THR A 3 -24.29 -13.72 -10.67
C THR A 3 -23.30 -13.51 -9.52
N LYS A 4 -23.60 -14.06 -8.34
CA LYS A 4 -22.63 -14.18 -7.25
C LYS A 4 -21.44 -14.96 -7.81
N LYS A 5 -20.31 -14.29 -7.99
CA LYS A 5 -19.06 -14.93 -8.41
C LYS A 5 -18.72 -15.96 -7.33
N LEU A 6 -18.72 -17.25 -7.69
CA LEU A 6 -18.43 -18.32 -6.74
C LEU A 6 -16.93 -18.25 -6.43
N VAL A 7 -16.59 -17.80 -5.22
CA VAL A 7 -15.20 -17.73 -4.75
C VAL A 7 -14.84 -19.10 -4.18
N SER A 8 -13.72 -19.68 -4.62
CA SER A 8 -13.17 -20.89 -4.00
C SER A 8 -12.83 -20.60 -2.54
N MET A 9 -13.24 -21.48 -1.63
CA MET A 9 -12.91 -21.39 -0.20
C MET A 9 -11.59 -22.07 0.17
N SER A 10 -10.87 -22.59 -0.82
CA SER A 10 -9.55 -23.18 -0.64
C SER A 10 -8.50 -22.34 -1.35
N SER A 11 -7.42 -22.01 -0.62
CA SER A 11 -6.26 -21.33 -1.19
C SER A 11 -5.52 -22.27 -2.13
N ARG A 12 -4.86 -21.70 -3.13
CA ARG A 12 -3.98 -22.48 -4.01
C ARG A 12 -2.78 -22.97 -3.20
N THR A 13 -2.48 -24.25 -3.34
CA THR A 13 -1.33 -24.89 -2.66
C THR A 13 -0.46 -25.63 -3.66
N GLY A 14 0.82 -25.81 -3.31
CA GLY A 14 1.80 -26.48 -4.16
C GLY A 14 2.81 -25.50 -4.75
N ARG A 15 3.81 -26.04 -5.48
CA ARG A 15 4.84 -25.24 -6.15
C ARG A 15 5.19 -25.73 -7.56
N ASP A 16 4.47 -26.72 -8.07
CA ASP A 16 4.84 -27.43 -9.30
C ASP A 16 4.71 -26.56 -10.55
N LEU A 17 3.81 -25.55 -10.50
CA LEU A 17 3.58 -24.62 -11.60
C LEU A 17 4.21 -23.26 -11.33
N GLN A 18 5.08 -23.12 -10.33
CA GLN A 18 5.66 -21.82 -9.99
C GLN A 18 6.62 -21.34 -11.06
N ARG A 19 6.54 -20.04 -11.34
CA ARG A 19 7.40 -19.39 -12.31
C ARG A 19 8.71 -18.94 -11.67
N TYR A 20 9.80 -19.18 -12.40
CA TYR A 20 11.15 -18.74 -12.07
C TYR A 20 11.75 -17.99 -13.27
N ASN A 21 12.53 -16.93 -13.04
CA ASN A 21 13.26 -16.25 -14.11
C ASN A 21 14.56 -16.99 -14.47
N VAL A 22 15.31 -16.45 -15.44
CA VAL A 22 16.58 -17.04 -15.92
C VAL A 22 17.66 -17.14 -14.84
N GLU A 23 17.57 -16.35 -13.78
CA GLU A 23 18.48 -16.36 -12.64
C GLU A 23 18.03 -17.34 -11.54
N GLY A 24 16.93 -18.07 -11.77
CA GLY A 24 16.34 -18.98 -10.79
C GLY A 24 15.57 -18.27 -9.68
N CYS A 25 15.25 -16.98 -9.83
CA CYS A 25 14.46 -16.23 -8.86
C CYS A 25 12.97 -16.52 -9.05
N ARG A 26 12.29 -16.96 -7.99
CA ARG A 26 10.85 -17.21 -8.00
C ARG A 26 10.11 -15.89 -8.20
N GLN A 27 9.10 -15.95 -9.06
CA GLN A 27 8.26 -14.82 -9.41
C GLN A 27 7.03 -14.80 -8.51
N VAL A 28 6.74 -13.65 -7.91
CA VAL A 28 5.55 -13.43 -7.10
C VAL A 28 4.75 -12.26 -7.64
N VAL A 29 3.43 -12.34 -7.50
CA VAL A 29 2.52 -11.24 -7.83
C VAL A 29 1.86 -10.75 -6.56
N GLY A 30 1.72 -9.43 -6.45
CA GLY A 30 0.97 -8.78 -5.40
C GLY A 30 0.13 -7.62 -5.89
N CYS A 31 -0.75 -7.14 -5.01
CA CYS A 31 -1.58 -5.98 -5.26
C CYS A 31 -1.40 -4.94 -4.16
N ILE A 32 -1.63 -3.67 -4.48
CA ILE A 32 -1.95 -2.62 -3.52
C ILE A 32 -3.48 -2.44 -3.56
N PRO A 33 -4.23 -3.09 -2.65
CA PRO A 33 -5.68 -2.97 -2.62
C PRO A 33 -6.05 -1.64 -1.97
N TYR A 34 -6.88 -0.86 -2.65
CA TYR A 34 -7.28 0.45 -2.17
C TYR A 34 -8.78 0.69 -2.38
N ARG A 35 -9.32 1.65 -1.62
CA ARG A 35 -10.67 2.20 -1.81
C ARG A 35 -10.70 3.68 -1.47
N PHE A 36 -11.76 4.35 -1.90
CA PHE A 36 -12.07 5.71 -1.46
C PHE A 36 -12.92 5.66 -0.18
N LYS A 37 -12.60 6.54 0.78
CA LYS A 37 -13.42 6.77 1.96
C LYS A 37 -14.82 7.19 1.53
N LYS A 38 -15.86 6.57 2.12
CA LYS A 38 -17.25 7.01 1.95
C LYS A 38 -17.48 8.26 2.80
N ASN A 39 -16.98 9.41 2.35
CA ASN A 39 -17.29 10.67 3.04
C ASN A 39 -18.73 11.10 2.70
N TYR A 40 -19.63 10.98 3.69
CA TYR A 40 -21.00 11.49 3.57
C TYR A 40 -21.10 13.01 3.80
N ASN A 41 -20.02 13.68 4.20
CA ASN A 41 -19.96 15.14 4.34
C ASN A 41 -18.52 15.61 4.09
N ALA A 42 -18.20 16.06 2.88
CA ALA A 42 -16.95 16.77 2.62
C ALA A 42 -17.16 17.87 1.58
N SER A 43 -17.79 18.95 2.02
CA SER A 43 -17.44 20.28 1.52
C SER A 43 -16.02 20.62 2.02
N SER A 44 -15.00 20.08 1.37
CA SER A 44 -13.62 20.53 1.58
C SER A 44 -12.97 20.77 0.23
N LEU A 45 -13.02 22.04 -0.18
CA LEU A 45 -12.34 22.61 -1.34
C LEU A 45 -10.80 22.54 -1.25
N HIS A 46 -10.23 21.73 -0.34
CA HIS A 46 -8.79 21.68 -0.05
C HIS A 46 -8.34 20.43 0.75
N GLY A 47 -8.99 19.29 0.58
CA GLY A 47 -8.52 18.01 1.14
C GLY A 47 -7.57 17.33 0.15
N THR A 48 -6.34 17.02 0.56
CA THR A 48 -5.39 16.26 -0.28
C THR A 48 -6.02 14.90 -0.63
N LEU A 49 -6.18 14.57 -1.92
CA LEU A 49 -6.82 13.32 -2.40
C LEU A 49 -6.27 12.04 -1.74
N ILE A 50 -5.00 12.08 -1.34
CA ILE A 50 -4.33 11.01 -0.60
C ILE A 50 -5.06 10.69 0.72
N ASN A 51 -5.68 11.69 1.35
CA ASN A 51 -6.41 11.54 2.60
C ASN A 51 -7.77 10.83 2.41
N GLU A 52 -8.27 10.79 1.18
CA GLU A 52 -9.50 10.08 0.81
C GLU A 52 -9.24 8.61 0.47
N LEU A 53 -7.98 8.21 0.32
CA LEU A 53 -7.61 6.83 0.02
C LEU A 53 -7.38 6.03 1.30
N GLU A 54 -7.90 4.82 1.30
CA GLU A 54 -7.55 3.78 2.28
C GLU A 54 -6.95 2.59 1.54
N PHE A 55 -5.97 1.96 2.18
CA PHE A 55 -5.20 0.84 1.67
C PHE A 55 -5.38 -0.37 2.58
N LEU A 56 -5.59 -1.54 1.99
CA LEU A 56 -5.76 -2.78 2.73
C LEU A 56 -4.42 -3.49 2.88
N LEU A 57 -4.02 -3.71 4.13
CA LEU A 57 -2.89 -4.56 4.48
C LEU A 57 -3.39 -5.82 5.18
N ILE A 58 -2.58 -6.86 5.12
CA ILE A 58 -2.82 -8.13 5.79
C ILE A 58 -1.68 -8.48 6.74
N SER A 59 -1.98 -9.22 7.81
CA SER A 59 -0.95 -9.84 8.63
C SER A 59 -0.22 -10.93 7.84
N SER A 60 1.04 -11.17 8.16
CA SER A 60 1.70 -12.41 7.72
C SER A 60 1.16 -13.61 8.49
N GLN A 61 1.16 -14.81 7.90
CA GLN A 61 0.67 -16.03 8.58
C GLN A 61 1.43 -16.37 9.88
N LYS A 62 2.71 -16.00 9.98
CA LYS A 62 3.62 -16.42 11.08
C LYS A 62 4.05 -15.29 12.00
N SER A 63 3.60 -14.06 11.78
CA SER A 63 4.02 -12.89 12.57
C SER A 63 3.03 -11.73 12.45
N PRO A 64 2.95 -10.81 13.43
CA PRO A 64 2.01 -9.68 13.38
C PRO A 64 2.39 -8.59 12.36
N ARG A 65 3.44 -8.83 11.56
CA ARG A 65 3.88 -7.90 10.52
C ARG A 65 2.82 -7.73 9.44
N LEU A 66 2.55 -6.48 9.10
CA LEU A 66 1.62 -6.09 8.06
C LEU A 66 2.34 -5.93 6.71
N MET A 67 1.66 -6.34 5.65
CA MET A 67 2.13 -6.28 4.28
C MET A 67 0.97 -6.25 3.29
N PHE A 68 1.26 -5.92 2.04
CA PHE A 68 0.31 -6.09 0.95
C PHE A 68 0.15 -7.57 0.56
N PRO A 69 -1.05 -7.97 0.09
CA PRO A 69 -1.29 -9.34 -0.36
C PRO A 69 -0.42 -9.69 -1.56
N LYS A 70 0.20 -10.87 -1.52
CA LYS A 70 1.09 -11.38 -2.57
C LYS A 70 1.44 -12.86 -2.40
N GLY A 71 1.43 -13.60 -3.50
CA GLY A 71 1.88 -14.99 -3.55
C GLY A 71 2.44 -15.41 -4.90
N GLY A 72 2.45 -16.72 -5.16
CA GLY A 72 3.17 -17.29 -6.30
C GLY A 72 2.53 -16.93 -7.63
N TRP A 73 3.36 -16.56 -8.63
CA TRP A 73 2.89 -16.52 -10.01
C TRP A 73 3.05 -17.90 -10.63
N GLU A 74 1.93 -18.52 -11.02
CA GLU A 74 1.95 -19.85 -11.61
C GLU A 74 1.98 -19.79 -13.16
N LEU A 75 2.29 -20.89 -13.82
CA LEU A 75 2.47 -20.98 -15.27
C LEU A 75 1.15 -20.97 -16.06
N ASP A 76 0.04 -21.33 -15.40
CA ASP A 76 -1.29 -21.52 -15.97
C ASP A 76 -2.24 -20.33 -15.77
N GLU A 77 -1.71 -19.18 -15.35
CA GLU A 77 -2.47 -17.96 -15.10
C GLU A 77 -1.74 -16.72 -15.61
N THR A 78 -2.49 -15.70 -16.02
CA THR A 78 -1.93 -14.38 -16.28
C THR A 78 -1.49 -13.70 -14.99
N ILE A 79 -0.71 -12.63 -15.12
CA ILE A 79 -0.27 -11.85 -13.96
C ILE A 79 -1.47 -11.21 -13.22
N GLU A 80 -2.49 -10.75 -13.96
CA GLU A 80 -3.71 -10.19 -13.38
C GLU A 80 -4.55 -11.26 -12.68
N GLU A 81 -4.68 -12.45 -13.28
CA GLU A 81 -5.37 -13.59 -12.68
C GLU A 81 -4.72 -14.01 -11.36
N ALA A 82 -3.38 -14.10 -11.35
CA ALA A 82 -2.60 -14.36 -10.14
C ALA A 82 -2.84 -13.28 -9.07
N ALA A 83 -2.75 -11.99 -9.45
CA ALA A 83 -3.00 -10.86 -8.55
C ALA A 83 -4.40 -10.91 -7.91
N ILE A 84 -5.43 -11.19 -8.71
CA ILE A 84 -6.81 -11.31 -8.25
C ILE A 84 -6.93 -12.49 -7.29
N ARG A 85 -6.43 -13.67 -7.67
CA ARG A 85 -6.48 -14.89 -6.87
C ARG A 85 -5.82 -14.67 -5.50
N GLU A 86 -4.58 -14.21 -5.48
CA GLU A 86 -3.82 -13.96 -4.24
C GLU A 86 -4.50 -12.92 -3.34
N THR A 87 -5.07 -11.86 -3.92
CA THR A 87 -5.78 -10.83 -3.15
C THR A 87 -7.07 -11.39 -2.51
N ILE A 88 -7.79 -12.26 -3.22
CA ILE A 88 -8.97 -12.93 -2.69
C ILE A 88 -8.59 -13.93 -1.60
N GLU A 89 -7.59 -14.78 -1.86
CA GLU A 89 -7.15 -15.83 -0.94
C GLU A 89 -6.61 -15.25 0.37
N GLU A 90 -5.74 -14.24 0.30
CA GLU A 90 -5.08 -13.70 1.49
C GLU A 90 -5.89 -12.60 2.20
N ALA A 91 -6.64 -11.76 1.46
CA ALA A 91 -7.32 -10.57 2.01
C ALA A 91 -8.85 -10.64 1.96
N GLY A 92 -9.43 -11.55 1.19
CA GLY A 92 -10.87 -11.73 1.10
C GLY A 92 -11.59 -10.54 0.50
N VAL A 93 -11.02 -9.89 -0.52
CA VAL A 93 -11.66 -8.75 -1.20
C VAL A 93 -11.79 -8.98 -2.69
N LEU A 94 -12.91 -8.51 -3.26
CA LEU A 94 -13.15 -8.48 -4.70
C LEU A 94 -12.94 -7.06 -5.23
N GLY A 95 -12.60 -6.97 -6.51
CA GLY A 95 -12.31 -5.69 -7.14
C GLY A 95 -11.75 -5.86 -8.54
N VAL A 96 -11.10 -4.79 -9.01
CA VAL A 96 -10.54 -4.68 -10.36
C VAL A 96 -9.05 -4.38 -10.26
N VAL A 97 -8.24 -5.16 -10.96
CA VAL A 97 -6.84 -4.83 -11.23
C VAL A 97 -6.81 -3.73 -12.29
N GLU A 98 -6.14 -2.60 -12.02
CA GLU A 98 -6.17 -1.46 -12.95
C GLU A 98 -4.84 -1.26 -13.69
N SER A 99 -3.69 -1.27 -13.00
CA SER A 99 -2.40 -1.00 -13.64
C SER A 99 -1.23 -1.69 -12.95
N LYS A 100 -0.17 -1.97 -13.71
CA LYS A 100 1.11 -2.43 -13.15
C LYS A 100 1.85 -1.27 -12.50
N LEU A 101 2.23 -1.42 -11.24
CA LEU A 101 3.03 -0.42 -10.52
C LEU A 101 4.50 -0.52 -10.91
N GLY A 102 5.07 -1.72 -10.83
CA GLY A 102 6.47 -1.96 -11.10
C GLY A 102 6.89 -3.40 -10.76
N VAL A 103 8.21 -3.60 -10.72
CA VAL A 103 8.85 -4.86 -10.38
C VAL A 103 9.96 -4.59 -9.37
N TRP A 104 10.03 -5.36 -8.29
CA TRP A 104 11.02 -5.23 -7.23
C TRP A 104 11.70 -6.55 -6.94
N THR A 105 13.02 -6.54 -6.79
CA THR A 105 13.79 -7.70 -6.36
C THR A 105 14.00 -7.65 -4.85
N PHE A 106 13.70 -8.74 -4.15
CA PHE A 106 13.85 -8.79 -2.69
C PHE A 106 14.36 -10.16 -2.22
N LYS A 107 15.10 -10.16 -1.10
CA LYS A 107 15.73 -11.37 -0.57
C LYS A 107 14.70 -12.34 0.01
N SER A 108 14.87 -13.63 -0.26
CA SER A 108 14.11 -14.71 0.34
C SER A 108 14.38 -14.79 1.85
N LYS A 109 13.33 -15.09 2.64
CA LYS A 109 13.46 -15.28 4.10
C LYS A 109 14.15 -16.60 4.49
N SER A 110 14.16 -17.58 3.58
CA SER A 110 14.51 -18.97 3.88
C SER A 110 15.70 -19.51 3.10
N GLN A 111 16.17 -18.76 2.11
CA GLN A 111 17.24 -19.16 1.20
C GLN A 111 18.09 -17.93 0.91
N ASP A 112 19.35 -18.13 0.55
CA ASP A 112 20.22 -17.05 0.06
C ASP A 112 19.91 -16.73 -1.41
N THR A 113 18.62 -16.68 -1.75
CA THR A 113 18.09 -16.43 -3.10
C THR A 113 17.21 -15.19 -3.10
N PHE A 114 16.99 -14.61 -4.28
CA PHE A 114 16.11 -13.48 -4.47
C PHE A 114 14.77 -13.92 -5.09
N HIS A 115 13.74 -13.13 -4.82
CA HIS A 115 12.44 -13.20 -5.46
C HIS A 115 12.21 -11.91 -6.24
N GLU A 116 11.39 -12.01 -7.27
CA GLU A 116 10.95 -10.86 -8.07
C GLU A 116 9.45 -10.65 -7.84
N GLY A 117 9.11 -9.48 -7.30
CA GLY A 117 7.74 -9.10 -6.99
C GLY A 117 7.16 -8.13 -8.00
N HIS A 118 6.10 -8.55 -8.68
CA HIS A 118 5.32 -7.70 -9.56
C HIS A 118 4.12 -7.14 -8.78
N MET A 119 4.04 -5.81 -8.62
CA MET A 119 2.92 -5.18 -7.93
C MET A 119 1.97 -4.51 -8.91
N LEU A 120 0.67 -4.69 -8.66
CA LEU A 120 -0.41 -4.06 -9.42
C LEU A 120 -1.32 -3.24 -8.49
N THR A 121 -2.06 -2.30 -9.06
CA THR A 121 -3.11 -1.56 -8.35
C THR A 121 -4.40 -2.38 -8.34
N PHE A 122 -5.08 -2.42 -7.20
CA PHE A 122 -6.33 -3.18 -7.07
C PHE A 122 -7.41 -2.33 -6.41
N ARG A 123 -8.42 -1.94 -7.17
CA ARG A 123 -9.53 -1.16 -6.65
C ARG A 123 -10.58 -2.08 -6.05
N VAL A 124 -10.73 -2.04 -4.73
CA VAL A 124 -11.66 -2.90 -4.00
C VAL A 124 -13.10 -2.43 -4.21
N SER A 125 -13.97 -3.37 -4.55
CA SER A 125 -15.42 -3.15 -4.69
C SER A 125 -16.23 -3.83 -3.58
N GLU A 126 -15.72 -4.93 -3.01
CA GLU A 126 -16.45 -5.74 -2.03
C GLU A 126 -15.48 -6.41 -1.05
N GLU A 127 -15.87 -6.49 0.22
CA GLU A 127 -15.18 -7.26 1.25
C GLU A 127 -16.00 -8.50 1.58
N LEU A 128 -15.37 -9.67 1.52
CA LEU A 128 -16.02 -10.94 1.84
C LEU A 128 -16.02 -11.19 3.35
N ASP A 129 -17.08 -11.80 3.85
CA ASP A 129 -17.20 -12.24 5.25
C ASP A 129 -16.39 -13.52 5.53
N CYS A 130 -16.25 -14.36 4.51
CA CYS A 130 -15.51 -15.62 4.55
C CYS A 130 -14.60 -15.69 3.32
N TRP A 131 -13.34 -16.07 3.53
CA TRP A 131 -12.34 -16.21 2.47
C TRP A 131 -11.29 -17.26 2.86
N PRO A 132 -10.49 -17.76 1.90
CA PRO A 132 -9.61 -18.91 2.11
C PRO A 132 -8.64 -18.82 3.29
N GLU A 133 -7.94 -17.69 3.48
CA GLU A 133 -6.97 -17.53 4.58
C GLU A 133 -7.53 -16.80 5.81
N LYS A 134 -8.86 -16.71 5.97
CA LYS A 134 -9.50 -15.94 7.05
C LYS A 134 -9.00 -16.26 8.46
N ASP A 135 -8.70 -17.52 8.73
CA ASP A 135 -8.31 -17.96 10.06
C ASP A 135 -6.80 -17.77 10.34
N VAL A 136 -6.01 -17.43 9.31
CA VAL A 136 -4.55 -17.24 9.42
C VAL A 136 -4.08 -15.84 9.01
N ARG A 137 -5.00 -14.99 8.52
CA ARG A 137 -4.75 -13.61 8.13
C ARG A 137 -5.77 -12.67 8.78
N GLN A 138 -5.27 -11.54 9.27
CA GLN A 138 -6.09 -10.39 9.63
C GLN A 138 -5.93 -9.32 8.54
N ARG A 139 -6.99 -8.59 8.23
CA ARG A 139 -6.97 -7.48 7.26
C ARG A 139 -7.25 -6.15 7.96
N VAL A 140 -6.58 -5.09 7.54
CA VAL A 140 -6.72 -3.75 8.13
C VAL A 140 -6.68 -2.69 7.04
N TRP A 141 -7.65 -1.77 7.09
CA TRP A 141 -7.68 -0.58 6.24
C TRP A 141 -6.92 0.55 6.93
N LEU A 142 -5.99 1.17 6.21
CA LEU A 142 -5.10 2.21 6.72
C LEU A 142 -5.04 3.39 5.76
N THR A 143 -4.75 4.59 6.28
CA THR A 143 -4.37 5.73 5.44
C THR A 143 -3.03 5.46 4.74
N ALA A 144 -2.70 6.25 3.71
CA ALA A 144 -1.40 6.16 3.04
C ALA A 144 -0.22 6.23 4.03
N GLU A 145 -0.24 7.22 4.93
CA GLU A 145 0.80 7.43 5.93
C GLU A 145 0.93 6.22 6.89
N ALA A 146 -0.20 5.76 7.43
CA ALA A 146 -0.20 4.62 8.35
C ALA A 146 0.26 3.33 7.66
N ALA A 147 -0.24 3.05 6.44
CA ALA A 147 0.18 1.92 5.63
C ALA A 147 1.70 1.91 5.40
N ARG A 148 2.25 3.07 5.02
CA ARG A 148 3.69 3.24 4.79
C ARG A 148 4.51 3.00 6.07
N SER A 149 4.02 3.48 7.22
CA SER A 149 4.69 3.34 8.51
C SER A 149 4.74 1.89 9.01
N VAL A 150 3.62 1.16 8.91
CA VAL A 150 3.53 -0.22 9.44
C VAL A 150 4.03 -1.30 8.48
N CYS A 151 4.12 -1.00 7.19
CA CYS A 151 4.57 -1.96 6.19
C CYS A 151 6.04 -2.33 6.44
N THR A 152 6.31 -3.61 6.68
CA THR A 152 7.65 -4.04 7.10
C THR A 152 8.69 -3.96 5.98
N HIS A 153 8.29 -4.23 4.74
CA HIS A 153 9.23 -4.40 3.64
C HIS A 153 9.42 -3.09 2.88
N GLU A 154 10.67 -2.63 2.78
CA GLU A 154 10.99 -1.33 2.15
C GLU A 154 10.49 -1.26 0.69
N TRP A 155 10.71 -2.33 -0.09
CA TRP A 155 10.23 -2.41 -1.47
C TRP A 155 8.69 -2.28 -1.60
N MET A 156 7.93 -2.68 -0.58
CA MET A 156 6.47 -2.50 -0.56
C MET A 156 6.09 -1.05 -0.21
N LYS A 157 6.89 -0.36 0.60
CA LYS A 157 6.71 1.09 0.83
C LYS A 157 6.99 1.86 -0.45
N GLU A 158 8.06 1.51 -1.16
CA GLU A 158 8.37 2.08 -2.49
C GLU A 158 7.23 1.83 -3.48
N ALA A 159 6.65 0.62 -3.49
CA ALA A 159 5.49 0.33 -4.34
C ALA A 159 4.27 1.21 -4.00
N LEU A 160 4.03 1.49 -2.71
CA LEU A 160 2.98 2.42 -2.27
C LEU A 160 3.31 3.87 -2.67
N ASP A 161 4.56 4.31 -2.52
CA ASP A 161 4.99 5.64 -2.94
C ASP A 161 4.79 5.81 -4.47
N CYS A 162 5.15 4.80 -5.27
CA CYS A 162 4.87 4.77 -6.71
C CYS A 162 3.37 4.79 -7.05
N PHE A 163 2.53 4.14 -6.24
CA PHE A 163 1.08 4.23 -6.41
C PHE A 163 0.60 5.68 -6.23
N LEU A 164 1.00 6.32 -5.13
CA LEU A 164 0.57 7.68 -4.81
C LEU A 164 1.03 8.69 -5.86
N GLU A 165 2.28 8.55 -6.35
CA GLU A 165 2.82 9.34 -7.45
C GLU A 165 1.98 9.25 -8.73
N LYS A 166 1.60 8.02 -9.12
CA LYS A 166 0.78 7.79 -10.32
C LYS A 166 -0.62 8.36 -10.18
N GLU A 167 -1.26 8.20 -9.02
CA GLU A 167 -2.60 8.75 -8.77
C GLU A 167 -2.62 10.28 -8.81
N ILE A 168 -1.64 10.94 -8.17
CA ILE A 168 -1.50 12.40 -8.20
C ILE A 168 -1.26 12.88 -9.63
N SER A 169 -0.29 12.28 -10.32
CA SER A 169 0.08 12.66 -11.69
C SER A 169 -1.06 12.44 -12.69
N GLY A 170 -1.81 11.34 -12.54
CA GLY A 170 -2.96 11.03 -13.39
C GLY A 170 -4.07 12.08 -13.27
N ARG A 171 -4.31 12.60 -12.06
CA ARG A 171 -5.35 13.61 -11.83
C ARG A 171 -4.94 15.01 -12.29
N LEU A 172 -3.66 15.38 -12.13
CA LEU A 172 -3.14 16.65 -12.66
C LEU A 172 -3.27 16.71 -14.19
N ARG A 173 -2.94 15.62 -14.90
CA ARG A 173 -3.16 15.53 -16.35
C ARG A 173 -4.63 15.66 -16.75
N ASN A 174 -5.55 15.17 -15.94
CA ASN A 174 -7.00 15.25 -16.20
C ASN A 174 -7.62 16.61 -15.80
N GLN A 175 -6.84 17.52 -15.19
CA GLN A 175 -7.26 18.89 -14.86
C GLN A 175 -6.69 19.95 -15.82
N GLU A 176 -5.80 19.59 -16.77
CA GLU A 176 -5.42 20.51 -17.84
C GLU A 176 -6.63 20.75 -18.76
N PRO A 177 -7.03 22.01 -19.02
CA PRO A 177 -8.09 22.30 -19.99
C PRO A 177 -7.67 21.82 -21.39
N PRO A 178 -8.63 21.49 -22.28
CA PRO A 178 -8.31 21.12 -23.65
C PRO A 178 -7.46 22.24 -24.27
N ARG A 179 -6.29 21.90 -24.81
CA ARG A 179 -5.39 22.88 -25.45
C ARG A 179 -6.07 23.44 -26.70
N THR A 180 -6.81 24.54 -26.53
CA THR A 180 -7.20 25.41 -27.64
C THR A 180 -5.93 26.06 -28.22
N GLY A 181 -5.85 26.11 -29.54
CA GLY A 181 -4.64 26.40 -30.30
C GLY A 181 -3.82 27.62 -29.86
N ARG A 182 -2.50 27.37 -29.81
CA ARG A 182 -1.33 28.26 -29.90
C ARG A 182 -1.60 29.76 -30.11
N LEU A 183 -1.13 30.58 -29.17
CA LEU A 183 -0.38 31.81 -29.43
C LEU A 183 0.69 31.93 -28.33
N ALA A 184 1.96 31.95 -28.74
CA ALA A 184 3.11 32.00 -27.85
C ALA A 184 3.31 33.41 -27.30
N LEU A 185 3.44 33.57 -25.98
CA LEU A 185 4.20 34.66 -25.36
C LEU A 185 4.84 34.20 -24.04
N ASN A 186 6.09 34.63 -23.89
CA ASN A 186 7.06 34.40 -22.82
C ASN A 186 6.48 34.39 -21.39
N GLY A 187 6.88 33.39 -20.60
CA GLY A 187 6.71 33.37 -19.15
C GLY A 187 7.38 32.14 -18.57
N GLN A 188 8.15 32.31 -17.49
CA GLN A 188 8.91 31.25 -16.83
C GLN A 188 7.99 30.11 -16.38
N GLU A 189 8.25 28.90 -16.89
CA GLU A 189 7.65 27.68 -16.36
C GLU A 189 8.37 27.33 -15.05
N GLU A 190 7.74 27.63 -13.91
CA GLU A 190 8.12 27.05 -12.62
C GLU A 190 7.61 25.60 -12.61
N GLU A 191 8.50 24.68 -12.93
CA GLU A 191 8.25 23.25 -12.96
C GLU A 191 8.00 22.74 -11.51
N VAL A 192 6.74 22.47 -11.17
CA VAL A 192 6.38 21.92 -9.85
C VAL A 192 6.90 20.49 -9.77
N ASN A 193 8.09 20.33 -9.18
CA ASN A 193 8.73 19.04 -9.03
C ASN A 193 7.92 18.17 -8.05
N CYS A 194 7.17 17.20 -8.60
CA CYS A 194 6.33 16.27 -7.86
C CYS A 194 7.09 15.48 -6.77
N SER A 195 8.41 15.29 -6.93
CA SER A 195 9.22 14.61 -5.91
C SER A 195 9.34 15.42 -4.60
N VAL A 196 9.20 16.75 -4.66
CA VAL A 196 9.30 17.64 -3.49
C VAL A 196 7.99 17.69 -2.70
N LEU A 197 6.84 17.69 -3.39
CA LEU A 197 5.52 17.69 -2.73
C LEU A 197 5.30 16.41 -1.92
N ILE A 198 5.71 15.26 -2.45
CA ILE A 198 5.52 13.96 -1.79
C ILE A 198 6.46 13.80 -0.58
N ARG A 199 7.72 14.24 -0.69
CA ARG A 199 8.64 14.29 0.46
C ARG A 199 8.12 15.20 1.57
N SER A 200 7.52 16.35 1.24
CA SER A 200 6.97 17.26 2.23
C SER A 200 5.69 16.74 2.92
N LEU A 201 4.92 15.87 2.26
CA LEU A 201 3.67 15.32 2.80
C LEU A 201 3.88 14.06 3.66
N CYS A 202 5.07 13.45 3.63
CA CYS A 202 5.42 12.24 4.39
C CYS A 202 6.51 12.47 5.47
N LEU A 203 6.94 13.71 5.70
CA LEU A 203 7.83 14.02 6.82
C LEU A 203 7.01 14.19 8.10
N PRO A 204 7.46 13.65 9.24
CA PRO A 204 6.80 13.90 10.51
C PRO A 204 6.85 15.40 10.80
N LEU A 205 5.69 16.00 11.08
CA LEU A 205 5.63 17.34 11.64
C LEU A 205 6.47 17.35 12.93
N SER A 206 7.47 18.23 12.97
CA SER A 206 8.34 18.42 14.13
C SER A 206 7.51 18.60 15.40
N PRO A 207 7.82 17.93 16.52
CA PRO A 207 7.15 18.20 17.76
C PRO A 207 7.43 19.65 18.19
N CYS A 208 6.35 20.38 18.46
CA CYS A 208 6.37 21.71 19.04
C CYS A 208 7.13 21.64 20.38
N SER A 209 8.35 22.19 20.39
CA SER A 209 9.18 22.29 21.59
C SER A 209 8.60 23.34 22.53
N THR A 210 7.86 22.91 23.55
CA THR A 210 7.73 23.71 24.76
C THR A 210 9.02 23.62 25.56
N GLU A 211 9.60 24.78 25.84
CA GLU A 211 10.80 24.97 26.63
C GLU A 211 10.67 24.33 28.02
N GLU A 212 11.66 23.54 28.43
CA GLU A 212 11.95 23.29 29.85
C GLU A 212 13.39 23.69 30.14
N SER A 213 13.51 24.68 31.01
CA SER A 213 14.77 25.22 31.50
C SER A 213 15.42 24.28 32.51
N ARG A 214 16.73 24.10 32.36
CA ARG A 214 17.62 23.35 33.25
C ARG A 214 17.63 23.91 34.67
N ILE A 215 17.46 23.07 35.70
CA ILE A 215 18.17 23.20 36.99
C ILE A 215 18.50 21.80 37.58
N GLY A 216 19.81 21.53 37.71
CA GLY A 216 20.49 20.96 38.89
C GLY A 216 20.11 19.60 39.50
N ARG A 217 21.09 18.68 39.54
CA ARG A 217 21.11 17.45 40.37
C ARG A 217 20.95 17.73 41.87
N VAL A 218 20.14 16.92 42.55
CA VAL A 218 20.34 16.55 43.98
C VAL A 218 20.05 15.04 44.15
N THR A 219 20.83 14.44 45.04
CA THR A 219 21.02 13.02 45.34
C THR A 219 19.95 12.41 46.26
N GLN A 220 19.82 11.08 46.17
CA GLN A 220 19.25 10.11 47.13
C GLN A 220 17.73 9.94 47.20
N GLY A 221 17.31 8.73 46.75
CA GLY A 221 16.39 7.82 47.45
C GLY A 221 14.97 8.29 47.72
N GLU A 222 14.03 7.91 46.84
CA GLU A 222 12.68 7.45 47.21
C GLU A 222 11.97 6.86 45.97
N GLU A 223 11.18 5.82 46.20
CA GLU A 223 10.48 4.99 45.22
C GLU A 223 9.23 5.72 44.70
N VAL A 224 9.09 5.88 43.38
CA VAL A 224 7.91 6.51 42.77
C VAL A 224 7.15 5.50 41.91
N VAL A 225 5.96 5.14 42.38
CA VAL A 225 4.97 4.31 41.70
C VAL A 225 4.37 5.07 40.52
N ILE A 226 4.47 4.51 39.30
CA ILE A 226 3.88 5.09 38.10
C ILE A 226 2.57 4.36 37.78
N SER A 227 1.45 5.07 37.88
CA SER A 227 0.14 4.61 37.39
C SER A 227 -0.04 5.03 35.93
N LEU A 228 -0.48 4.11 35.08
CA LEU A 228 -0.82 4.38 33.67
C LEU A 228 -2.29 4.81 33.56
N PRO A 229 -2.63 5.81 32.72
CA PRO A 229 -4.04 6.17 32.47
C PRO A 229 -4.72 5.20 31.50
N CYS A 230 -6.05 5.09 31.65
CA CYS A 230 -6.98 4.36 30.77
C CYS A 230 -7.04 4.95 29.35
#